data_AF-S8H0P5-F1
#
_entry.id   AF-S8H0P5-F1
#
_cell.length_a   1.000
_cell.length_b   1.000
_cell.length_c   1.000
_cell.angle_alpha   90.00
_cell.angle_beta   90.00
_cell.angle_gamma   90.00
#
_symmetry.space_group_name_H-M   'P 1'
#
loop_
_entity.id
_entity.type
_entity.pdbx_description
1 polymer ?
#
loop_
_entity_poly.entity_id
_entity_poly.type
_entity_poly.pdbx_seq_one_letter_code
_entity_poly.pdbx_strand_id
1 'polypeptide(L)'
;MKRIQSILLAIAMLLATPAFFTSCQEDAPEINYTMNVSVINDFTKVVEAINNGFLKNEEAIKKLTEAIDKMNADQQTKLQAIIDVLNSVNATLETKLAAIEAAIKAQTLTQIIQKLEELKEKIGNGGGGSGGGGSTEEYVDLGLPSGVKWAKCNLGASKPTDYGDYYAWGETEPKAEYTWANYKWMQTGQSDWKHITKYTVADGQTAGIWYDAGGNFIGDNKTTLEAADDAATAKLGSSWRMPTEGEIKELLDNYTWTETTQDGKNGYEVKGSNGNAIFLPAAGYRVVSGLYDAGSWGYYWSSSLSTVYSFNARGLNLDSGVKGRGRGLGFTVRPVRP
;
A
#
# COMPACT_ATOMS: atom_id res chain seq x y z
N MET A 1 -62.80 117.18 -6.94
CA MET A 1 -63.50 118.46 -7.18
C MET A 1 -62.61 119.59 -6.70
N LYS A 2 -62.33 120.57 -7.57
CA LYS A 2 -61.64 121.87 -7.30
C LYS A 2 -60.13 121.76 -7.06
N ARG A 3 -59.25 122.61 -7.62
CA ARG A 3 -59.27 123.80 -8.52
C ARG A 3 -57.80 123.97 -8.95
N ILE A 4 -57.46 124.10 -10.24
CA ILE A 4 -57.49 125.33 -11.06
C ILE A 4 -56.62 126.43 -10.44
N GLN A 5 -55.38 126.55 -10.93
CA GLN A 5 -54.87 127.58 -11.86
C GLN A 5 -54.59 128.93 -11.22
N SER A 6 -53.44 129.52 -11.57
CA SER A 6 -53.21 130.93 -11.92
C SER A 6 -51.73 131.29 -11.65
N ILE A 7 -50.98 132.04 -12.44
CA ILE A 7 -51.10 132.69 -13.75
C ILE A 7 -49.78 133.50 -13.90
N LEU A 8 -49.18 133.50 -15.12
CA LEU A 8 -48.45 134.60 -15.81
C LEU A 8 -47.30 135.33 -15.06
N LEU A 9 -46.23 135.88 -15.64
CA LEU A 9 -45.94 136.45 -16.96
C LEU A 9 -44.41 136.72 -16.96
N ALA A 10 -43.63 136.11 -17.87
CA ALA A 10 -42.97 136.74 -19.03
C ALA A 10 -41.97 137.90 -18.76
N ILE A 11 -40.75 137.74 -19.28
CA ILE A 11 -39.83 138.68 -19.99
C ILE A 11 -38.49 137.93 -20.06
N ALA A 12 -37.77 137.73 -21.17
CA ALA A 12 -38.02 137.94 -22.59
C ALA A 12 -37.02 137.08 -23.38
N MET A 13 -37.45 136.72 -24.59
CA MET A 13 -36.73 136.02 -25.65
C MET A 13 -35.35 136.59 -25.98
N LEU A 14 -34.39 135.69 -26.20
CA LEU A 14 -33.41 135.82 -27.30
C LEU A 14 -33.33 134.45 -28.02
N LEU A 15 -34.09 134.34 -29.12
CA LEU A 15 -33.96 133.34 -30.19
C LEU A 15 -33.00 133.95 -31.24
N ALA A 16 -32.21 133.28 -32.08
CA ALA A 16 -31.89 131.88 -32.34
C ALA A 16 -30.70 131.91 -33.34
N THR A 17 -29.85 130.89 -33.36
CA THR A 17 -29.24 130.37 -34.61
C THR A 17 -29.09 128.85 -34.47
N PRO A 18 -29.60 128.04 -35.42
CA PRO A 18 -29.44 126.59 -35.39
C PRO A 18 -28.14 126.20 -36.09
N ALA A 19 -27.26 125.48 -35.39
CA ALA A 19 -26.12 124.80 -36.02
C ALA A 19 -26.43 123.29 -36.08
N PHE A 20 -26.75 122.82 -37.28
CA PHE A 20 -26.71 121.40 -37.62
C PHE A 20 -25.25 120.95 -37.57
N PHE A 21 -24.91 120.00 -36.70
CA PHE A 21 -23.67 119.23 -36.82
C PHE A 21 -24.00 117.78 -37.11
N THR A 22 -23.56 117.38 -38.31
CA THR A 22 -23.50 116.03 -38.85
C THR A 22 -22.80 115.06 -37.89
N SER A 23 -23.31 113.84 -37.84
CA SER A 23 -22.69 112.70 -37.17
C SER A 23 -21.29 112.41 -37.71
N CYS A 24 -20.29 112.40 -36.83
CA CYS A 24 -19.09 111.59 -37.04
C CYS A 24 -19.22 110.35 -36.16
N GLN A 25 -19.47 109.19 -36.77
CA GLN A 25 -19.26 107.90 -36.11
C GLN A 25 -17.75 107.67 -36.11
N GLU A 26 -17.14 107.69 -34.93
CA GLU A 26 -15.70 107.48 -34.75
C GLU A 26 -15.43 105.98 -34.91
N ASP A 27 -14.92 105.56 -36.06
CA ASP A 27 -14.45 104.19 -36.27
C ASP A 27 -13.20 103.96 -35.40
N ALA A 28 -13.38 103.27 -34.27
CA ALA A 28 -12.28 102.87 -33.42
C ALA A 28 -11.34 101.91 -34.18
N PRO A 29 -10.01 102.11 -34.14
CA PRO A 29 -9.07 101.25 -34.87
C PRO A 29 -9.09 99.83 -34.32
N GLU A 30 -9.24 98.84 -35.20
CA GLU A 30 -9.17 97.42 -34.86
C GLU A 30 -7.72 97.03 -34.56
N ILE A 31 -7.34 96.96 -33.28
CA ILE A 31 -5.99 96.59 -32.86
C ILE A 31 -5.88 95.06 -32.81
N ASN A 32 -5.27 94.47 -33.85
CA ASN A 32 -4.95 93.05 -33.89
C ASN A 32 -3.74 92.76 -32.99
N TYR A 33 -3.97 92.24 -31.79
CA TYR A 33 -2.92 91.74 -30.91
C TYR A 33 -2.58 90.29 -31.26
N THR A 34 -1.43 90.05 -31.87
CA THR A 34 -0.89 88.68 -31.99
C THR A 34 -0.22 88.30 -30.68
N MET A 35 -0.91 87.50 -29.85
CA MET A 35 -0.31 86.88 -28.67
C MET A 35 0.56 85.69 -29.08
N ASN A 36 1.88 85.88 -29.07
CA ASN A 36 2.81 84.76 -29.16
C ASN A 36 2.96 84.10 -27.78
N VAL A 37 2.28 82.98 -27.57
CA VAL A 37 2.43 82.17 -26.36
C VAL A 37 3.53 81.14 -26.59
N SER A 38 4.69 81.31 -25.94
CA SER A 38 5.71 80.27 -25.84
C SER A 38 5.42 79.38 -24.64
N VAL A 39 5.10 78.11 -24.90
CA VAL A 39 4.96 77.09 -23.85
C VAL A 39 6.30 76.35 -23.74
N ILE A 40 6.91 76.35 -22.55
CA ILE A 40 8.08 75.55 -22.25
C ILE A 40 7.60 74.36 -21.40
N ASN A 41 7.74 73.15 -21.94
CA ASN A 41 7.41 71.93 -21.19
C ASN A 41 8.54 71.59 -20.22
N ASP A 42 8.26 71.59 -18.91
CA ASP A 42 9.15 71.12 -17.85
C ASP A 42 8.88 69.64 -17.55
N PHE A 43 9.83 68.76 -17.90
CA PHE A 43 9.74 67.31 -17.69
C PHE A 43 10.49 66.82 -16.44
N THR A 44 10.99 67.72 -15.58
CA THR A 44 11.83 67.34 -14.43
C THR A 44 11.14 66.33 -13.51
N LYS A 45 9.86 66.57 -13.18
CA LYS A 45 9.07 65.65 -12.33
C LYS A 45 8.82 64.28 -12.97
N VAL A 46 8.74 64.22 -14.30
CA VAL A 46 8.57 62.95 -15.03
C VAL A 46 9.86 62.13 -14.93
N VAL A 47 11.02 62.76 -15.10
CA VAL A 47 12.34 62.12 -14.96
C VAL A 47 12.58 61.63 -13.54
N GLU A 48 12.26 62.43 -12.52
CA GLU A 48 12.36 62.01 -11.11
C GLU A 48 11.48 60.80 -10.78
N ALA A 49 10.24 60.78 -11.27
CA ALA A 49 9.34 59.65 -11.06
C ALA A 49 9.87 58.36 -11.71
N ILE A 50 10.43 58.46 -12.91
CA ILE A 50 11.06 57.34 -13.62
C ILE A 50 12.26 56.79 -12.82
N ASN A 51 13.18 57.66 -12.39
CA ASN A 51 14.36 57.27 -11.62
C ASN A 51 14.00 56.62 -10.28
N ASN A 52 13.02 57.17 -9.56
CA ASN A 52 12.52 56.59 -8.32
C ASN A 52 11.88 55.21 -8.54
N GLY A 53 11.20 55.01 -9.67
CA GLY A 53 10.68 53.69 -10.06
C GLY A 53 11.79 52.66 -10.29
N PHE A 54 12.85 53.05 -11.01
CA PHE A 54 14.01 52.18 -11.24
C PHE A 54 14.70 51.77 -9.94
N LEU A 55 14.93 52.71 -9.02
CA LEU A 55 15.55 52.43 -7.71
C LEU A 55 14.71 51.44 -6.88
N LYS A 56 13.39 51.60 -6.84
CA LYS A 56 12.50 50.65 -6.13
C LYS A 56 12.55 49.24 -6.71
N ASN A 57 12.66 49.13 -8.04
CA ASN A 57 12.78 47.83 -8.69
C ASN A 57 14.13 47.17 -8.38
N GLU A 58 15.22 47.93 -8.33
CA GLU A 58 16.54 47.42 -7.94
C GLU A 58 16.54 46.88 -6.50
N GLU A 59 15.95 47.61 -5.56
CA GLU A 59 15.79 47.14 -4.17
C GLU A 59 14.93 45.87 -4.08
N ALA A 60 13.86 45.78 -4.87
CA ALA A 60 13.01 44.59 -4.91
C ALA A 60 13.76 43.38 -5.48
N ILE A 61 14.52 43.55 -6.55
CA ILE A 61 15.37 42.50 -7.14
C ILE A 61 16.40 42.03 -6.11
N LYS A 62 17.05 42.95 -5.39
CA LYS A 62 18.02 42.59 -4.35
C LYS A 62 17.40 41.71 -3.25
N LYS A 63 16.22 42.09 -2.74
CA LYS A 63 15.51 41.28 -1.72
C LYS A 63 15.11 39.90 -2.24
N LEU A 64 14.72 39.81 -3.51
CA LEU A 64 14.41 38.52 -4.14
C LEU A 64 15.66 37.64 -4.26
N THR A 65 16.80 38.21 -4.68
CA THR A 65 18.08 37.48 -4.73
C THR A 65 18.48 36.96 -3.35
N GLU A 66 18.43 37.81 -2.32
CA GLU A 66 18.75 37.40 -0.94
C GLU A 66 17.82 36.28 -0.44
N ALA A 67 16.54 36.32 -0.80
CA ALA A 67 15.59 35.26 -0.45
C ALA A 67 15.89 33.94 -1.19
N ILE A 68 16.25 34.00 -2.48
CA ILE A 68 16.64 32.83 -3.29
C ILE A 68 17.92 32.20 -2.73
N ASP A 69 18.93 33.01 -2.40
CA ASP A 69 20.19 32.52 -1.84
C ASP A 69 19.96 31.83 -0.48
N LYS A 70 19.11 32.43 0.36
CA LYS A 70 18.71 31.81 1.63
C LYS A 70 17.95 30.50 1.42
N MET A 71 17.01 30.45 0.47
CA MET A 71 16.28 29.21 0.15
C MET A 71 17.24 28.11 -0.34
N ASN A 72 18.22 28.46 -1.17
CA ASN A 72 19.23 27.52 -1.65
C ASN A 72 20.09 26.98 -0.50
N ALA A 73 20.55 27.85 0.40
CA ALA A 73 21.31 27.45 1.59
C ALA A 73 20.50 26.53 2.53
N ASP A 74 19.24 26.88 2.77
CA ASP A 74 18.32 26.08 3.60
C ASP A 74 18.06 24.70 2.96
N GLN A 75 17.89 24.64 1.64
CA GLN A 75 17.73 23.38 0.91
C GLN A 75 18.99 22.51 0.97
N GLN A 76 20.18 23.09 0.80
CA GLN A 76 21.45 22.37 0.94
C GLN A 76 21.60 21.77 2.34
N THR A 77 21.25 22.52 3.38
CA THR A 77 21.31 22.04 4.78
C THR A 77 20.32 20.90 5.01
N LYS A 78 19.09 21.01 4.50
CA LYS A 78 18.07 19.94 4.60
C LYS A 78 18.49 18.68 3.84
N LEU A 79 19.06 18.83 2.64
CA LEU A 79 19.57 17.70 1.86
C LEU A 79 20.74 17.02 2.59
N GLN A 80 21.66 17.78 3.18
CA GLN A 80 22.75 17.21 3.97
C GLN A 80 22.23 16.41 5.17
N ALA A 81 21.24 16.94 5.91
CA ALA A 81 20.62 16.22 7.01
C ALA A 81 19.96 14.91 6.57
N ILE A 82 19.32 14.87 5.39
CA ILE A 82 18.75 13.65 4.82
C ILE A 82 19.86 12.65 4.46
N ILE A 83 20.96 13.11 3.86
CA ILE A 83 22.12 12.28 3.53
C ILE A 83 22.70 11.66 4.81
N ASP A 84 22.85 12.44 5.88
CA ASP A 84 23.39 11.96 7.15
C ASP A 84 22.48 10.88 7.78
N VAL A 85 21.15 11.08 7.73
CA VAL A 85 20.17 10.07 8.18
C VAL A 85 20.26 8.80 7.32
N LEU A 86 20.34 8.92 6.00
CA LEU A 86 20.45 7.76 5.10
C LEU A 86 21.73 6.96 5.38
N ASN A 87 22.86 7.64 5.59
CA ASN A 87 24.13 6.99 5.93
C ASN A 87 24.05 6.28 7.30
N SER A 88 23.42 6.90 8.29
CA SER A 88 23.21 6.29 9.61
C SER A 88 22.31 5.04 9.55
N VAL A 89 21.21 5.11 8.78
CA VAL A 89 20.32 3.96 8.53
C VAL A 89 21.07 2.85 7.80
N ASN A 90 21.87 3.18 6.79
CA ASN A 90 22.67 2.19 6.06
C ASN A 90 23.66 1.47 6.99
N ALA A 91 24.41 2.21 7.81
CA ALA A 91 25.33 1.61 8.79
C ALA A 91 24.60 0.71 9.81
N THR A 92 23.40 1.09 10.22
CA THR A 92 22.56 0.27 11.11
C THR A 92 22.10 -1.02 10.44
N LEU A 93 21.71 -0.96 9.17
CA LEU A 93 21.30 -2.13 8.39
C LEU A 93 22.46 -3.10 8.19
N GLU A 94 23.64 -2.60 7.81
CA GLU A 94 24.86 -3.42 7.69
C GLU A 94 25.19 -4.13 9.00
N THR A 95 25.10 -3.43 10.13
CA THR A 95 25.33 -4.02 11.47
C THR A 95 24.32 -5.12 11.79
N LYS A 96 23.04 -4.90 11.49
CA LYS A 96 21.97 -5.89 11.71
C LYS A 96 22.15 -7.11 10.80
N LEU A 97 22.55 -6.90 9.54
CA LEU A 97 22.80 -7.97 8.58
C LEU A 97 23.95 -8.86 9.07
N ALA A 98 25.07 -8.26 9.49
CA ALA A 98 26.20 -8.99 10.05
C ALA A 98 25.82 -9.82 11.30
N ALA A 99 24.97 -9.27 12.17
CA ALA A 99 24.47 -10.00 13.34
C ALA A 99 23.58 -11.19 12.97
N ILE A 100 22.71 -11.04 11.98
CA ILE A 100 21.85 -12.12 11.46
C ILE A 100 22.72 -13.22 10.83
N GLU A 101 23.70 -12.86 10.01
CA GLU A 101 24.64 -13.83 9.43
C GLU A 101 25.40 -14.62 10.49
N ALA A 102 25.86 -13.94 11.55
CA ALA A 102 26.52 -14.59 12.68
C ALA A 102 25.58 -15.56 13.41
N ALA A 103 24.32 -15.16 13.64
CA ALA A 103 23.32 -16.01 14.30
C ALA A 103 23.00 -17.27 13.48
N ILE A 104 22.83 -17.14 12.16
CA ILE A 104 22.58 -18.29 11.26
C ILE A 104 23.76 -19.26 11.26
N LYS A 105 25.00 -18.74 11.19
CA LYS A 105 26.22 -19.56 11.26
C LYS A 105 26.31 -20.31 12.59
N ALA A 106 26.01 -19.65 13.71
CA ALA A 106 26.00 -20.28 15.03
C ALA A 106 24.92 -21.37 15.14
N GLN A 107 23.69 -21.11 14.70
CA GLN A 107 22.59 -22.08 14.73
C GLN A 107 22.91 -23.33 13.89
N THR A 108 23.50 -23.13 12.69
CA THR A 108 23.92 -24.24 11.82
C THR A 108 24.99 -25.10 12.49
N LEU A 109 25.96 -24.48 13.17
CA LEU A 109 26.99 -25.20 13.91
C LEU A 109 26.40 -26.00 15.07
N THR A 110 25.47 -25.43 15.84
CA THR A 110 24.78 -26.13 16.93
C THR A 110 24.01 -27.35 16.42
N GLN A 111 23.30 -27.23 15.29
CA GLN A 111 22.59 -28.35 14.67
C GLN A 111 23.53 -29.47 14.21
N ILE A 112 24.70 -29.12 13.65
CA ILE A 112 25.71 -30.11 13.25
C ILE A 112 26.28 -30.81 14.47
N ILE A 113 26.60 -30.08 15.55
CA ILE A 113 27.11 -30.65 16.80
C ILE A 113 26.07 -31.63 17.38
N GLN A 114 24.80 -31.22 17.46
CA GLN A 114 23.74 -32.08 17.96
C GLN A 114 23.63 -33.39 17.16
N LYS A 115 23.63 -33.29 15.82
CA LYS A 115 23.61 -34.49 14.95
C LYS A 115 24.86 -35.37 15.12
N LEU A 116 26.03 -34.78 15.36
CA LEU A 116 27.25 -35.54 15.63
C LEU A 116 27.16 -36.30 16.96
N GLU A 117 26.59 -35.71 18.00
CA GLU A 117 26.36 -36.41 19.28
C GLU A 117 25.36 -37.55 19.13
N GLU A 118 24.25 -37.34 18.42
CA GLU A 118 23.28 -38.40 18.10
C GLU A 118 23.91 -39.56 17.31
N LEU A 119 24.83 -39.26 16.38
CA LEU A 119 25.57 -40.27 15.62
C LEU A 119 26.56 -41.05 16.51
N LYS A 120 27.25 -40.38 17.45
CA LYS A 120 28.14 -41.05 18.40
C LYS A 120 27.39 -42.05 19.28
N GLU A 121 26.20 -41.67 19.77
CA GLU A 121 25.36 -42.58 20.56
C GLU A 121 24.94 -43.82 19.74
N LYS A 122 24.57 -43.63 18.47
CA LYS A 122 24.19 -44.72 17.57
C LYS A 122 25.36 -45.66 17.24
N ILE A 123 26.59 -45.15 17.16
CA ILE A 123 27.80 -45.94 16.90
C ILE A 123 28.28 -46.68 18.17
N GLY A 124 28.00 -46.13 19.37
CA GLY A 124 28.37 -46.74 20.65
C GLY A 124 27.63 -48.03 21.01
N ASN A 125 26.45 -48.26 20.41
CA ASN A 125 25.67 -49.49 20.56
C ASN A 125 25.82 -50.40 19.33
N GLY A 126 27.02 -50.91 19.11
CA GLY A 126 27.25 -51.96 18.10
C GLY A 126 26.96 -53.35 18.64
N GLY A 127 25.84 -53.97 18.23
CA GLY A 127 25.57 -55.36 18.58
C GLY A 127 24.27 -55.97 18.06
N GLY A 128 24.19 -56.21 16.74
CA GLY A 128 23.44 -57.35 16.15
C GLY A 128 21.92 -57.24 16.03
N GLY A 129 21.40 -57.39 14.81
CA GLY A 129 19.99 -57.73 14.59
C GLY A 129 19.39 -57.15 13.31
N SER A 130 19.26 -58.02 12.30
CA SER A 130 18.40 -57.86 11.13
C SER A 130 16.94 -57.58 11.51
N GLY A 131 16.26 -56.72 10.75
CA GLY A 131 14.80 -56.60 10.76
C GLY A 131 14.30 -55.16 10.69
N GLY A 132 13.59 -54.83 9.60
CA GLY A 132 12.99 -53.52 9.39
C GLY A 132 12.11 -53.08 10.56
N GLY A 133 12.14 -51.77 10.85
CA GLY A 133 11.36 -51.20 11.93
C GLY A 133 11.74 -49.77 12.23
N GLY A 134 11.12 -48.84 11.50
CA GLY A 134 10.84 -47.47 11.93
C GLY A 134 11.99 -46.62 12.44
N SER A 135 12.69 -45.93 11.53
CA SER A 135 13.17 -44.60 11.90
C SER A 135 11.96 -43.68 12.14
N THR A 136 12.02 -42.96 13.24
CA THR A 136 11.14 -41.88 13.72
C THR A 136 11.13 -40.66 12.80
N GLU A 137 11.06 -40.85 11.48
CA GLU A 137 10.98 -39.73 10.54
C GLU A 137 9.54 -39.24 10.48
N GLU A 138 9.31 -37.97 10.80
CA GLU A 138 7.99 -37.30 10.81
C GLU A 138 7.46 -37.01 9.39
N TYR A 139 8.22 -37.38 8.35
CA TYR A 139 7.88 -37.20 6.94
C TYR A 139 7.95 -38.50 6.14
N VAL A 140 7.47 -38.43 4.91
CA VAL A 140 7.52 -39.45 3.87
C VAL A 140 8.10 -38.82 2.62
N ASP A 141 9.17 -39.40 2.11
CA ASP A 141 9.69 -39.08 0.79
C ASP A 141 8.93 -39.92 -0.25
N LEU A 142 8.16 -39.28 -1.13
CA LEU A 142 7.38 -39.94 -2.18
C LEU A 142 8.15 -40.08 -3.50
N GLY A 143 9.38 -39.56 -3.58
CA GLY A 143 10.18 -39.54 -4.80
C GLY A 143 9.73 -38.47 -5.80
N LEU A 144 9.20 -37.33 -5.31
CA LEU A 144 8.78 -36.21 -6.16
C LEU A 144 9.98 -35.61 -6.91
N PRO A 145 9.81 -35.17 -8.17
CA PRO A 145 10.86 -34.48 -8.93
C PRO A 145 11.48 -33.28 -8.19
N SER A 146 10.69 -32.53 -7.43
CA SER A 146 11.14 -31.42 -6.59
C SER A 146 11.98 -31.84 -5.37
N GLY A 147 11.96 -33.12 -5.00
CA GLY A 147 12.59 -33.65 -3.78
C GLY A 147 11.85 -33.31 -2.49
N VAL A 148 10.69 -32.63 -2.58
CA VAL A 148 9.89 -32.20 -1.44
C VAL A 148 9.28 -33.41 -0.72
N LYS A 149 9.39 -33.40 0.61
CA LYS A 149 8.93 -34.47 1.49
C LYS A 149 7.69 -34.02 2.24
N TRP A 150 6.74 -34.93 2.41
CA TRP A 150 5.43 -34.65 2.99
C TRP A 150 5.33 -35.20 4.40
N ALA A 151 4.70 -34.48 5.33
CA ALA A 151 4.49 -34.97 6.68
C ALA A 151 3.62 -36.25 6.69
N LYS A 152 3.87 -37.15 7.66
CA LYS A 152 3.04 -38.35 7.86
C LYS A 152 1.61 -38.02 8.31
N CYS A 153 1.44 -36.91 9.03
CA CYS A 153 0.19 -36.50 9.64
C CYS A 153 -0.19 -35.08 9.22
N ASN A 154 -1.48 -34.75 9.31
CA ASN A 154 -1.92 -33.37 9.31
C ASN A 154 -1.33 -32.64 10.53
N LEU A 155 -1.20 -31.32 10.46
CA LEU A 155 -0.77 -30.53 11.60
C LEU A 155 -1.78 -30.70 12.76
N GLY A 156 -1.28 -30.99 13.97
CA GLY A 156 -2.09 -31.29 15.15
C GLY A 156 -2.63 -32.74 15.23
N ALA A 157 -2.42 -33.58 14.20
CA ALA A 157 -2.82 -34.99 14.22
C ALA A 157 -1.74 -35.89 14.83
N SER A 158 -2.15 -36.89 15.61
CA SER A 158 -1.25 -37.88 16.21
C SER A 158 -1.00 -39.07 15.28
N LYS A 159 -1.92 -39.34 14.35
CA LYS A 159 -1.87 -40.43 13.38
C LYS A 159 -2.22 -39.92 11.98
N PRO A 160 -1.78 -40.60 10.90
CA PRO A 160 -2.12 -40.21 9.53
C PRO A 160 -3.63 -40.13 9.25
N THR A 161 -4.42 -40.93 9.96
CA THR A 161 -5.88 -41.04 9.83
C THR A 161 -6.65 -39.98 10.62
N ASP A 162 -6.01 -39.35 11.61
CA ASP A 162 -6.62 -38.25 12.37
C ASP A 162 -6.71 -36.99 11.51
N TYR A 163 -7.80 -36.22 11.66
CA TYR A 163 -8.01 -35.00 10.87
C TYR A 163 -7.02 -33.88 11.21
N GLY A 164 -6.56 -33.83 12.47
CA GLY A 164 -5.72 -32.74 12.96
C GLY A 164 -6.51 -31.46 13.22
N ASP A 165 -5.77 -30.37 13.33
CA ASP A 165 -6.30 -29.04 13.58
C ASP A 165 -6.69 -28.32 12.28
N TYR A 166 -7.53 -27.29 12.44
CA TYR A 166 -8.02 -26.47 11.35
C TYR A 166 -7.51 -25.05 11.51
N TYR A 167 -7.12 -24.42 10.42
CA TYR A 167 -6.53 -23.08 10.44
C TYR A 167 -7.24 -22.22 9.41
N ALA A 168 -7.51 -20.95 9.74
CA ALA A 168 -7.80 -19.97 8.70
C ALA A 168 -6.49 -19.61 7.98
N TRP A 169 -6.56 -19.26 6.70
CA TRP A 169 -5.36 -19.07 5.90
C TRP A 169 -4.52 -17.88 6.41
N GLY A 170 -3.25 -18.11 6.73
CA GLY A 170 -2.37 -17.10 7.32
C GLY A 170 -2.48 -16.95 8.85
N GLU A 171 -3.23 -17.83 9.51
CA GLU A 171 -3.29 -17.94 10.97
C GLU A 171 -2.50 -19.16 11.45
N THR A 172 -1.85 -19.02 12.61
CA THR A 172 -0.96 -20.04 13.17
C THR A 172 -1.59 -20.84 14.32
N GLU A 173 -2.78 -20.43 14.76
CA GLU A 173 -3.51 -21.06 15.86
C GLU A 173 -4.92 -21.44 15.40
N PRO A 174 -5.45 -22.60 15.85
CA PRO A 174 -6.84 -22.96 15.61
C PRO A 174 -7.78 -22.09 16.44
N LYS A 175 -9.06 -22.06 16.04
CA LYS A 175 -10.10 -21.26 16.72
C LYS A 175 -11.38 -22.07 16.86
N ALA A 176 -12.25 -21.64 17.78
CA ALA A 176 -13.57 -22.25 17.96
C ALA A 176 -14.52 -21.92 16.80
N GLU A 177 -14.39 -20.72 16.22
CA GLU A 177 -15.25 -20.25 15.13
C GLU A 177 -14.43 -19.69 13.97
N TYR A 178 -14.89 -19.91 12.75
CA TYR A 178 -14.25 -19.48 11.50
C TYR A 178 -15.20 -18.56 10.74
N THR A 179 -15.01 -17.25 10.92
CA THR A 179 -15.84 -16.21 10.30
C THR A 179 -14.96 -15.11 9.72
N TRP A 180 -15.49 -14.30 8.80
CA TRP A 180 -14.78 -13.11 8.38
C TRP A 180 -14.54 -12.17 9.56
N ALA A 181 -15.53 -11.94 10.43
CA ALA A 181 -15.39 -11.02 11.56
C ALA A 181 -14.21 -11.35 12.51
N ASN A 182 -13.82 -12.61 12.64
CA ASN A 182 -12.71 -13.05 13.49
C ASN A 182 -11.45 -13.47 12.71
N TYR A 183 -11.40 -13.22 11.41
CA TYR A 183 -10.24 -13.53 10.57
C TYR A 183 -9.11 -12.53 10.84
N LYS A 184 -7.89 -13.03 11.09
CA LYS A 184 -6.71 -12.25 11.51
C LYS A 184 -6.43 -11.03 10.63
N TRP A 185 -6.66 -11.14 9.33
CA TRP A 185 -6.36 -10.08 8.37
C TRP A 185 -7.55 -9.18 8.07
N MET A 186 -8.59 -9.17 8.90
CA MET A 186 -9.68 -8.22 8.74
C MET A 186 -9.38 -6.89 9.42
N GLN A 187 -9.79 -5.80 8.76
CA GLN A 187 -9.84 -4.50 9.40
C GLN A 187 -10.73 -4.56 10.65
N THR A 188 -10.28 -3.98 11.75
CA THR A 188 -11.01 -3.97 13.03
C THR A 188 -12.46 -3.51 12.84
N GLY A 189 -13.41 -4.30 13.35
CA GLY A 189 -14.85 -4.01 13.29
C GLY A 189 -15.53 -4.34 11.96
N GLN A 190 -14.81 -4.92 10.99
CA GLN A 190 -15.36 -5.31 9.69
C GLN A 190 -15.55 -6.82 9.58
N SER A 191 -16.49 -7.25 8.72
CA SER A 191 -16.83 -8.66 8.50
C SER A 191 -17.07 -9.03 7.04
N ASP A 192 -16.68 -8.15 6.11
CA ASP A 192 -16.85 -8.31 4.67
C ASP A 192 -15.48 -8.48 4.01
N TRP A 193 -15.36 -9.44 3.10
CA TRP A 193 -14.12 -9.80 2.39
C TRP A 193 -13.37 -8.61 1.79
N LYS A 194 -14.07 -7.51 1.48
CA LYS A 194 -13.46 -6.28 0.96
C LYS A 194 -12.55 -5.56 1.97
N HIS A 195 -12.55 -5.91 3.24
CA HIS A 195 -11.73 -5.27 4.28
C HIS A 195 -10.52 -6.09 4.73
N ILE A 196 -10.00 -6.97 3.87
CA ILE A 196 -8.77 -7.72 4.15
C ILE A 196 -7.54 -6.80 4.03
N THR A 197 -6.65 -6.86 5.01
CA THR A 197 -5.54 -5.91 5.19
C THR A 197 -4.18 -6.44 4.75
N LYS A 198 -4.02 -7.74 4.49
CA LYS A 198 -2.75 -8.38 4.14
C LYS A 198 -2.92 -9.48 3.10
N TYR A 199 -1.89 -9.71 2.28
CA TYR A 199 -1.85 -10.64 1.16
C TYR A 199 -2.93 -10.30 0.13
N THR A 200 -2.77 -9.18 -0.54
CA THR A 200 -3.70 -8.71 -1.57
C THR A 200 -2.96 -8.46 -2.87
N VAL A 201 -3.64 -8.68 -3.99
CA VAL A 201 -3.10 -8.50 -5.34
C VAL A 201 -4.03 -7.63 -6.16
N ALA A 202 -3.53 -7.12 -7.28
CA ALA A 202 -4.35 -6.34 -8.22
C ALA A 202 -5.35 -7.25 -8.97
N ASP A 203 -6.40 -7.69 -8.27
CA ASP A 203 -7.43 -8.63 -8.73
C ASP A 203 -8.64 -7.99 -9.45
N GLY A 204 -8.62 -6.66 -9.59
CA GLY A 204 -9.69 -5.86 -10.19
C GLY A 204 -10.91 -5.64 -9.28
N GLN A 205 -10.87 -6.11 -8.03
CA GLN A 205 -11.96 -5.92 -7.07
C GLN A 205 -11.86 -4.56 -6.39
N THR A 206 -12.16 -3.49 -7.12
CA THR A 206 -11.97 -2.08 -6.67
C THR A 206 -12.81 -1.67 -5.46
N ALA A 207 -13.75 -2.51 -5.01
CA ALA A 207 -14.47 -2.33 -3.74
C ALA A 207 -13.64 -2.70 -2.51
N GLY A 208 -12.54 -3.43 -2.69
CA GLY A 208 -11.61 -3.83 -1.63
C GLY A 208 -10.77 -2.66 -1.12
N ILE A 209 -10.43 -2.65 0.17
CA ILE A 209 -9.57 -1.63 0.80
C ILE A 209 -8.13 -1.63 0.27
N TRP A 210 -7.76 -2.63 -0.54
CA TRP A 210 -6.50 -2.67 -1.28
C TRP A 210 -6.54 -1.87 -2.58
N TYR A 211 -7.62 -1.11 -2.81
CA TYR A 211 -7.74 -0.09 -3.83
C TYR A 211 -8.04 1.27 -3.22
N ASP A 212 -7.47 2.34 -3.79
CA ASP A 212 -7.82 3.71 -3.42
C ASP A 212 -9.14 4.16 -4.08
N ALA A 213 -9.60 5.37 -3.76
CA ALA A 213 -10.82 5.94 -4.34
C ALA A 213 -10.75 6.16 -5.87
N GLY A 214 -9.53 6.21 -6.43
CA GLY A 214 -9.29 6.29 -7.88
C GLY A 214 -9.25 4.92 -8.57
N GLY A 215 -9.38 3.83 -7.81
CA GLY A 215 -9.26 2.46 -8.34
C GLY A 215 -7.81 2.02 -8.55
N ASN A 216 -6.82 2.75 -8.02
CA ASN A 216 -5.42 2.32 -8.07
C ASN A 216 -5.15 1.28 -6.98
N PHE A 217 -4.40 0.24 -7.34
CA PHE A 217 -4.01 -0.80 -6.39
C PHE A 217 -3.00 -0.25 -5.37
N ILE A 218 -3.28 -0.48 -4.08
CA ILE A 218 -2.46 -0.05 -2.93
C ILE A 218 -2.14 -1.22 -1.97
N GLY A 219 -2.39 -2.46 -2.38
CA GLY A 219 -2.11 -3.66 -1.59
C GLY A 219 -0.62 -4.05 -1.55
N ASP A 220 -0.33 -5.15 -0.85
CA ASP A 220 1.06 -5.60 -0.60
C ASP A 220 1.66 -6.49 -1.71
N ASN A 221 0.83 -6.92 -2.66
CA ASN A 221 1.18 -7.82 -3.76
C ASN A 221 1.82 -9.15 -3.31
N LYS A 222 1.54 -9.62 -2.09
CA LYS A 222 2.09 -10.86 -1.57
C LYS A 222 1.22 -12.04 -1.95
N THR A 223 1.80 -13.00 -2.66
CA THR A 223 1.09 -14.20 -3.16
C THR A 223 1.40 -15.49 -2.40
N THR A 224 2.31 -15.44 -1.42
CA THR A 224 2.73 -16.62 -0.64
C THR A 224 2.84 -16.22 0.82
N LEU A 225 2.42 -17.10 1.74
CA LEU A 225 2.55 -16.88 3.17
C LEU A 225 4.01 -16.66 3.56
N GLU A 226 4.23 -15.66 4.42
CA GLU A 226 5.47 -15.48 5.14
C GLU A 226 5.57 -16.53 6.26
N ALA A 227 6.79 -16.89 6.65
CA ALA A 227 7.04 -17.89 7.69
C ALA A 227 6.30 -17.61 9.02
N ALA A 228 6.13 -16.33 9.38
CA ALA A 228 5.42 -15.92 10.60
C ALA A 228 3.89 -16.14 10.53
N ASP A 229 3.34 -16.35 9.33
CA ASP A 229 1.92 -16.57 9.08
C ASP A 229 1.61 -17.99 8.59
N ASP A 230 2.63 -18.83 8.48
CA ASP A 230 2.50 -20.23 8.11
C ASP A 230 2.34 -21.09 9.38
N ALA A 231 1.18 -21.73 9.54
CA ALA A 231 0.89 -22.57 10.70
C ALA A 231 1.88 -23.72 10.88
N ALA A 232 2.31 -24.36 9.78
CA ALA A 232 3.26 -25.45 9.85
C ALA A 232 4.65 -24.96 10.29
N THR A 233 5.10 -23.82 9.76
CA THR A 233 6.36 -23.20 10.18
C THR A 233 6.32 -22.77 11.65
N ALA A 234 5.22 -22.15 12.08
CA ALA A 234 5.07 -21.69 13.46
C ALA A 234 5.06 -22.83 14.48
N LYS A 235 4.47 -23.99 14.13
CA LYS A 235 4.32 -25.13 15.04
C LYS A 235 5.49 -26.12 15.00
N LEU A 236 6.11 -26.32 13.84
CA LEU A 236 7.14 -27.35 13.63
C LEU A 236 8.54 -26.76 13.37
N GLY A 237 8.67 -25.44 13.21
CA GLY A 237 9.93 -24.75 12.97
C GLY A 237 10.25 -24.52 11.49
N SER A 238 11.33 -23.78 11.23
CA SER A 238 11.66 -23.20 9.90
C SER A 238 11.96 -24.20 8.78
N SER A 239 12.16 -25.48 9.10
CA SER A 239 12.32 -26.52 8.08
C SER A 239 10.99 -27.01 7.50
N TRP A 240 9.88 -26.71 8.18
CA TRP A 240 8.53 -27.11 7.79
C TRP A 240 7.71 -25.90 7.36
N ARG A 241 6.79 -26.12 6.42
CA ARG A 241 5.85 -25.10 5.92
C ARG A 241 4.62 -25.76 5.30
N MET A 242 3.58 -24.97 5.00
CA MET A 242 2.53 -25.41 4.10
C MET A 242 3.10 -25.65 2.69
N PRO A 243 2.55 -26.62 1.94
CA PRO A 243 2.89 -26.77 0.54
C PRO A 243 2.42 -25.56 -0.26
N THR A 244 3.11 -25.23 -1.32
CA THR A 244 2.66 -24.25 -2.31
C THR A 244 1.60 -24.88 -3.23
N GLU A 245 0.86 -24.06 -3.98
CA GLU A 245 -0.01 -24.55 -5.04
C GLU A 245 0.76 -25.41 -6.07
N GLY A 246 2.01 -25.06 -6.38
CA GLY A 246 2.85 -25.79 -7.32
C GLY A 246 3.17 -27.20 -6.83
N GLU A 247 3.53 -27.37 -5.56
CA GLU A 247 3.86 -28.68 -4.97
C GLU A 247 2.62 -29.57 -4.83
N ILE A 248 1.45 -28.99 -4.56
CA ILE A 248 0.20 -29.74 -4.59
C ILE A 248 -0.09 -30.24 -6.02
N LYS A 249 0.09 -29.39 -7.03
CA LYS A 249 -0.08 -29.80 -8.44
C LYS A 249 0.91 -30.89 -8.81
N GLU A 250 2.17 -30.75 -8.43
CA GLU A 250 3.17 -31.79 -8.64
C GLU A 250 2.76 -33.14 -8.03
N LEU A 251 2.23 -33.12 -6.80
CA LEU A 251 1.72 -34.32 -6.13
C LEU A 251 0.52 -34.95 -6.87
N LEU A 252 -0.39 -34.11 -7.38
CA LEU A 252 -1.56 -34.54 -8.16
C LEU A 252 -1.16 -35.12 -9.52
N ASP A 253 -0.21 -34.50 -10.21
CA ASP A 253 0.16 -34.82 -11.59
C ASP A 253 1.06 -36.06 -11.67
N ASN A 254 1.85 -36.37 -10.63
CA ASN A 254 2.83 -37.46 -10.67
C ASN A 254 2.31 -38.80 -10.14
N TYR A 255 1.27 -38.82 -9.32
CA TYR A 255 0.88 -40.03 -8.59
C TYR A 255 -0.58 -40.42 -8.74
N THR A 256 -0.85 -41.71 -8.54
CA THR A 256 -2.21 -42.24 -8.49
C THR A 256 -2.78 -42.05 -7.10
N TRP A 257 -3.99 -41.48 -7.04
CA TRP A 257 -4.75 -41.25 -5.83
C TRP A 257 -5.83 -42.32 -5.74
N THR A 258 -5.80 -43.13 -4.69
CA THR A 258 -6.78 -44.20 -4.48
C THR A 258 -7.63 -43.86 -3.27
N GLU A 259 -8.94 -43.70 -3.48
CA GLU A 259 -9.88 -43.58 -2.38
C GLU A 259 -9.85 -44.88 -1.54
N THR A 260 -9.74 -44.74 -0.23
CA THR A 260 -9.65 -45.88 0.69
C THR A 260 -10.10 -45.51 2.10
N THR A 261 -10.32 -46.52 2.92
CA THR A 261 -10.65 -46.38 4.34
C THR A 261 -9.52 -46.99 5.18
N GLN A 262 -8.88 -46.17 6.02
CA GLN A 262 -7.87 -46.61 6.99
C GLN A 262 -8.35 -46.25 8.40
N ASP A 263 -8.28 -47.18 9.35
CA ASP A 263 -8.79 -47.03 10.72
C ASP A 263 -10.23 -46.49 10.81
N GLY A 264 -11.09 -46.88 9.87
CA GLY A 264 -12.48 -46.41 9.80
C GLY A 264 -12.64 -44.95 9.35
N LYS A 265 -11.58 -44.31 8.85
CA LYS A 265 -11.58 -42.97 8.27
C LYS A 265 -11.41 -43.04 6.76
N ASN A 266 -12.34 -42.46 6.03
CA ASN A 266 -12.24 -42.33 4.58
C ASN A 266 -11.21 -41.26 4.22
N GLY A 267 -10.56 -41.43 3.07
CA GLY A 267 -9.56 -40.51 2.54
C GLY A 267 -8.91 -41.07 1.29
N TYR A 268 -7.76 -40.53 0.94
CA TYR A 268 -7.01 -40.95 -0.23
C TYR A 268 -5.61 -41.40 0.15
N GLU A 269 -5.21 -42.57 -0.34
CA GLU A 269 -3.82 -43.00 -0.36
C GLU A 269 -3.14 -42.46 -1.63
N VAL A 270 -1.99 -41.81 -1.44
CA VAL A 270 -1.13 -41.34 -2.52
C VAL A 270 0.16 -42.14 -2.48
N LYS A 271 0.41 -42.95 -3.51
CA LYS A 271 1.58 -43.81 -3.61
C LYS A 271 2.62 -43.21 -4.55
N GLY A 272 3.80 -42.96 -4.00
CA GLY A 272 4.97 -42.45 -4.71
C GLY A 272 5.60 -43.48 -5.63
N SER A 273 6.45 -43.03 -6.55
CA SER A 273 7.18 -43.87 -7.51
C SER A 273 8.17 -44.83 -6.83
N ASN A 274 8.63 -44.46 -5.63
CA ASN A 274 9.52 -45.26 -4.79
C ASN A 274 8.78 -46.29 -3.91
N GLY A 275 7.45 -46.40 -4.02
CA GLY A 275 6.63 -47.32 -3.25
C GLY A 275 6.19 -46.82 -1.87
N ASN A 276 6.71 -45.69 -1.40
CA ASN A 276 6.21 -45.04 -0.18
C ASN A 276 4.83 -44.42 -0.42
N ALA A 277 4.06 -44.26 0.64
CA ALA A 277 2.72 -43.69 0.55
C ALA A 277 2.38 -42.76 1.72
N ILE A 278 1.49 -41.80 1.45
CA ILE A 278 0.81 -41.00 2.48
C ILE A 278 -0.70 -41.23 2.40
N PHE A 279 -1.36 -41.12 3.55
CA PHE A 279 -2.82 -41.09 3.64
C PHE A 279 -3.30 -39.67 3.99
N LEU A 280 -4.24 -39.16 3.20
CA LEU A 280 -4.88 -37.87 3.37
C LEU A 280 -6.35 -38.09 3.76
N PRO A 281 -6.71 -37.90 5.04
CA PRO A 281 -8.08 -38.16 5.49
C PRO A 281 -9.07 -37.13 4.92
N ALA A 282 -10.29 -37.57 4.63
CA ALA A 282 -11.41 -36.70 4.28
C ALA A 282 -11.83 -35.87 5.52
N ALA A 283 -11.05 -34.86 5.87
CA ALA A 283 -11.18 -34.10 7.12
C ALA A 283 -12.33 -33.07 7.09
N GLY A 284 -12.87 -32.74 5.93
CA GLY A 284 -13.86 -31.68 5.81
C GLY A 284 -13.26 -30.30 6.09
N TYR A 285 -14.12 -29.35 6.42
CA TYR A 285 -13.72 -27.96 6.72
C TYR A 285 -14.60 -27.35 7.81
N ARG A 286 -14.10 -26.27 8.42
CA ARG A 286 -14.82 -25.50 9.44
C ARG A 286 -15.30 -24.16 8.92
N VAL A 287 -16.54 -23.82 9.27
CA VAL A 287 -17.14 -22.51 9.04
C VAL A 287 -18.12 -22.20 10.16
N VAL A 288 -18.12 -20.97 10.66
CA VAL A 288 -18.74 -20.62 11.95
C VAL A 288 -18.25 -21.64 12.99
N SER A 289 -19.12 -22.29 13.75
CA SER A 289 -18.79 -23.32 14.74
C SER A 289 -18.88 -24.76 14.20
N GLY A 290 -19.33 -24.94 12.95
CA GLY A 290 -19.61 -26.25 12.36
C GLY A 290 -18.40 -26.91 11.71
N LEU A 291 -18.36 -28.25 11.75
CA LEU A 291 -17.47 -29.09 10.94
C LEU A 291 -18.33 -29.75 9.85
N TYR A 292 -18.03 -29.45 8.60
CA TYR A 292 -18.78 -29.91 7.43
C TYR A 292 -17.95 -30.89 6.63
N ASP A 293 -18.62 -31.84 5.97
CA ASP A 293 -18.03 -32.79 5.02
C ASP A 293 -16.97 -33.75 5.59
N ALA A 294 -16.76 -33.76 6.91
CA ALA A 294 -15.87 -34.70 7.55
C ALA A 294 -16.31 -36.15 7.30
N GLY A 295 -15.38 -36.97 6.80
CA GLY A 295 -15.62 -38.35 6.36
C GLY A 295 -16.06 -38.48 4.90
N SER A 296 -16.34 -37.38 4.20
CA SER A 296 -16.77 -37.37 2.79
C SER A 296 -15.78 -36.63 1.88
N TRP A 297 -15.31 -35.45 2.28
CA TRP A 297 -14.38 -34.64 1.48
C TRP A 297 -13.18 -34.19 2.32
N GLY A 298 -12.03 -33.96 1.69
CA GLY A 298 -10.84 -33.42 2.36
C GLY A 298 -10.39 -32.10 1.74
N TYR A 299 -10.11 -31.13 2.61
CA TYR A 299 -9.71 -29.78 2.24
C TYR A 299 -8.43 -29.37 2.98
N TYR A 300 -7.43 -28.93 2.20
CA TYR A 300 -6.11 -28.61 2.72
C TYR A 300 -5.63 -27.27 2.21
N TRP A 301 -5.07 -26.46 3.10
CA TRP A 301 -4.44 -25.21 2.69
C TRP A 301 -3.11 -25.43 1.98
N SER A 302 -2.88 -24.59 0.96
CA SER A 302 -1.53 -24.28 0.48
C SER A 302 -1.09 -22.92 1.03
N SER A 303 0.20 -22.62 0.98
CA SER A 303 0.74 -21.29 1.30
C SER A 303 0.47 -20.25 0.21
N SER A 304 -0.17 -20.61 -0.91
CA SER A 304 -0.36 -19.72 -2.06
C SER A 304 -1.70 -18.99 -2.04
N LEU A 305 -1.67 -17.68 -2.24
CA LEU A 305 -2.85 -16.86 -2.47
C LEU A 305 -3.44 -17.15 -3.85
N SER A 306 -4.76 -16.96 -4.02
CA SER A 306 -5.36 -16.91 -5.35
C SER A 306 -5.01 -15.60 -6.05
N THR A 307 -4.37 -15.69 -7.23
CA THR A 307 -4.10 -14.53 -8.08
C THR A 307 -5.33 -13.94 -8.76
N VAL A 308 -6.47 -14.63 -8.68
CA VAL A 308 -7.75 -14.19 -9.30
C VAL A 308 -8.58 -13.34 -8.34
N TYR A 309 -8.51 -13.63 -7.04
CA TYR A 309 -9.34 -12.99 -6.01
C TYR A 309 -8.56 -12.98 -4.68
N SER A 310 -8.25 -11.80 -4.15
CA SER A 310 -7.46 -11.62 -2.92
C SER A 310 -8.14 -12.18 -1.67
N PHE A 311 -9.47 -12.33 -1.70
CA PHE A 311 -10.24 -12.96 -0.64
C PHE A 311 -10.19 -14.49 -0.64
N ASN A 312 -9.54 -15.10 -1.65
CA ASN A 312 -9.35 -16.53 -1.74
C ASN A 312 -7.88 -16.92 -1.60
N ALA A 313 -7.63 -18.06 -0.97
CA ALA A 313 -6.37 -18.78 -1.03
C ALA A 313 -6.53 -20.07 -1.83
N ARG A 314 -5.40 -20.64 -2.27
CA ARG A 314 -5.36 -21.91 -2.97
C ARG A 314 -5.29 -23.05 -1.95
N GLY A 315 -5.99 -24.13 -2.26
CA GLY A 315 -6.00 -25.32 -1.44
C GLY A 315 -6.33 -26.55 -2.26
N LEU A 316 -5.94 -27.71 -1.76
CA LEU A 316 -6.28 -29.00 -2.32
C LEU A 316 -7.68 -29.40 -1.87
N ASN A 317 -8.53 -29.77 -2.83
CA ASN A 317 -9.68 -30.62 -2.61
C ASN A 317 -9.34 -32.01 -3.14
N LEU A 318 -9.44 -33.05 -2.30
CA LEU A 318 -8.93 -34.39 -2.65
C LEU A 318 -9.44 -34.94 -4.00
N ASP A 319 -10.70 -34.70 -4.35
CA ASP A 319 -11.31 -35.24 -5.57
C ASP A 319 -11.44 -34.25 -6.74
N SER A 320 -11.03 -32.99 -6.55
CA SER A 320 -11.22 -31.94 -7.56
C SER A 320 -9.99 -31.07 -7.80
N GLY A 321 -8.85 -31.45 -7.22
CA GLY A 321 -7.56 -30.78 -7.35
C GLY A 321 -7.51 -29.43 -6.65
N VAL A 322 -6.67 -28.52 -7.16
CA VAL A 322 -6.49 -27.20 -6.55
C VAL A 322 -7.67 -26.27 -6.84
N LYS A 323 -8.26 -25.68 -5.81
CA LYS A 323 -9.34 -24.68 -5.91
C LYS A 323 -9.04 -23.41 -5.11
N GLY A 324 -9.72 -22.32 -5.48
CA GLY A 324 -9.78 -21.09 -4.68
C GLY A 324 -10.85 -21.22 -3.59
N ARG A 325 -10.51 -20.81 -2.37
CA ARG A 325 -11.37 -20.93 -1.18
C ARG A 325 -11.24 -19.70 -0.28
N GLY A 326 -12.35 -19.31 0.35
CA GLY A 326 -12.40 -18.14 1.22
C GLY A 326 -11.42 -18.29 2.38
N ARG A 327 -10.57 -17.29 2.57
CA ARG A 327 -9.41 -17.36 3.49
C ARG A 327 -9.80 -17.49 4.97
N GLY A 328 -11.00 -17.06 5.35
CA GLY A 328 -11.53 -17.17 6.70
C GLY A 328 -12.05 -18.57 7.07
N LEU A 329 -12.10 -19.52 6.14
CA LEU A 329 -12.51 -20.91 6.40
C LEU A 329 -11.41 -21.69 7.12
N GLY A 330 -11.79 -22.62 7.99
CA GLY A 330 -10.84 -23.48 8.69
C GLY A 330 -10.57 -24.75 7.90
N PHE A 331 -9.38 -24.88 7.30
CA PHE A 331 -8.96 -26.12 6.62
C PHE A 331 -7.77 -26.75 7.34
N THR A 332 -7.57 -28.03 7.09
CA THR A 332 -6.40 -28.75 7.60
C THR A 332 -5.13 -28.36 6.85
N VAL A 333 -3.98 -28.63 7.44
CA VAL A 333 -2.66 -28.40 6.84
C VAL A 333 -1.91 -29.73 6.82
N ARG A 334 -1.35 -30.10 5.67
CA ARG A 334 -0.40 -31.21 5.54
C ARG A 334 0.99 -30.62 5.28
N PRO A 335 1.86 -30.50 6.30
CA PRO A 335 3.16 -29.85 6.16
C PRO A 335 4.08 -30.53 5.15
N VAL A 336 4.99 -29.76 4.59
CA VAL A 336 6.08 -30.23 3.72
C VAL A 336 7.42 -29.64 4.14
N ARG A 337 8.50 -30.26 3.67
CA ARG A 337 9.88 -29.81 3.88
C ARG A 337 10.79 -30.13 2.68
N PRO A 338 11.91 -29.39 2.50
CA PRO A 338 12.91 -29.69 1.47
C PRO A 338 13.57 -31.07 1.62
#